data_AF-A0A098BTD8-F1
#
_entry.id   AF-A0A098BTD8-F1
#
_cell.length_a   1.000
_cell.length_b   1.000
_cell.length_c   1.000
_cell.angle_alpha   90.00
_cell.angle_beta   90.00
_cell.angle_gamma   90.00
#
_symmetry.space_group_name_H-M   'P 1'
#
loop_
_entity.id
_entity.type
_entity.pdbx_description
1 polymer ?
#
loop_
_entity_poly.entity_id
_entity_poly.type
_entity_poly.pdbx_seq_one_letter_code
_entity_poly.pdbx_strand_id
1 'polypeptide(L)'
;MTPEKYADERVRRRLQDLADFAADASYTVGLGLEAYLEDSPHGRVLRNNGRHILIQVATVVEKLPETFKSEFPGVDWVAIGRMRNLIAHHYDKVNDRLVYSALATRIPELSATLGLRH
;
A
#
# COMPACT_ATOMS: atom_id res chain seq x y z
N MET A 1 14.61 14.22 25.12
CA MET A 1 13.43 13.78 24.33
C MET A 1 12.96 12.46 24.92
N THR A 2 11.69 12.31 25.27
CA THR A 2 11.19 11.13 26.02
C THR A 2 10.87 9.95 25.09
N PRO A 3 10.82 8.70 25.59
CA PRO A 3 10.46 7.52 24.81
C PRO A 3 9.14 7.66 24.03
N GLU A 4 8.15 8.33 24.62
CA GLU A 4 6.83 8.57 24.02
C GLU A 4 6.96 9.47 22.78
N LYS A 5 7.69 10.57 22.90
CA LYS A 5 7.95 11.48 21.77
C LYS A 5 8.70 10.79 20.62
N TYR A 6 9.55 9.80 20.91
CA TYR A 6 10.20 9.00 19.87
C TYR A 6 9.24 8.00 19.20
N ALA A 7 8.28 7.45 19.93
CA ALA A 7 7.25 6.57 19.37
C ALA A 7 6.34 7.37 18.42
N ASP A 8 5.92 8.56 18.82
CA ASP A 8 5.07 9.44 18.01
C ASP A 8 5.75 9.84 16.69
N GLU A 9 7.03 10.23 16.73
CA GLU A 9 7.77 10.56 15.52
C GLU A 9 7.97 9.34 14.61
N ARG A 10 8.15 8.14 15.17
CA ARG A 10 8.22 6.89 14.40
C ARG A 10 6.89 6.56 13.72
N VAL A 11 5.76 6.81 14.39
CA VAL A 11 4.42 6.67 13.80
C VAL A 11 4.25 7.70 12.70
N ARG A 12 4.55 8.99 12.96
CA ARG A 12 4.44 10.07 11.97
C ARG A 12 5.19 9.77 10.68
N ARG A 13 6.44 9.26 10.78
CA ARG A 13 7.22 8.85 9.61
C ARG A 13 6.58 7.71 8.83
N ARG A 14 6.07 6.68 9.52
CA ARG A 14 5.36 5.58 8.87
C ARG A 14 4.08 6.05 8.18
N LEU A 15 3.36 7.01 8.77
CA LEU A 15 2.19 7.60 8.13
C LEU A 15 2.57 8.39 6.89
N GLN A 16 3.70 9.11 6.91
CA GLN A 16 4.24 9.75 5.72
C GLN A 16 4.62 8.73 4.64
N ASP A 17 5.29 7.64 5.01
CA ASP A 17 5.64 6.56 4.06
C ASP A 17 4.36 5.97 3.42
N LEU A 18 3.35 5.66 4.24
CA LEU A 18 2.06 5.14 3.75
C LEU A 18 1.35 6.11 2.84
N ALA A 19 1.46 7.39 3.17
CA ALA A 19 0.97 8.44 2.32
C ALA A 19 1.72 8.29 0.97
N ASP A 20 3.05 8.40 0.94
CA ASP A 20 3.79 8.50 -0.33
C ASP A 20 3.47 7.32 -1.27
N PHE A 21 3.31 6.11 -0.70
CA PHE A 21 2.85 4.94 -1.45
C PHE A 21 1.40 5.02 -1.96
N ALA A 22 0.50 5.69 -1.25
CA ALA A 22 -0.85 5.98 -1.72
C ALA A 22 -0.87 6.97 -2.89
N ALA A 23 0.01 7.98 -2.91
CA ALA A 23 0.19 8.84 -4.08
C ALA A 23 0.71 8.04 -5.29
N ASP A 24 1.72 7.20 -5.10
CA ASP A 24 2.26 6.35 -6.16
C ASP A 24 1.21 5.34 -6.69
N ALA A 25 0.37 4.80 -5.80
CA ALA A 25 -0.76 3.96 -6.17
C ALA A 25 -1.77 4.74 -7.03
N SER A 26 -2.15 5.94 -6.61
CA SER A 26 -3.07 6.81 -7.34
C SER A 26 -2.52 7.17 -8.73
N TYR A 27 -1.23 7.50 -8.82
CA TYR A 27 -0.56 7.77 -10.10
C TYR A 27 -0.59 6.54 -11.01
N THR A 28 -0.19 5.37 -10.49
CA THR A 28 -0.17 4.11 -11.25
C THR A 28 -1.56 3.74 -11.77
N VAL A 29 -2.59 3.87 -10.93
CA VAL A 29 -3.98 3.61 -11.30
C VAL A 29 -4.46 4.60 -12.35
N GLY A 30 -4.10 5.89 -12.22
CA GLY A 30 -4.43 6.95 -13.17
C GLY A 30 -3.90 6.75 -14.59
N LEU A 31 -2.85 5.94 -14.77
CA LEU A 31 -2.35 5.54 -16.10
C LEU A 31 -3.25 4.51 -16.81
N GLY A 32 -4.18 3.89 -16.08
CA GLY A 32 -5.21 3.01 -16.62
C GLY A 32 -4.84 1.52 -16.65
N LEU A 33 -5.88 0.68 -16.57
CA LEU A 33 -5.76 -0.77 -16.53
C LEU A 33 -5.12 -1.36 -17.80
N GLU A 34 -5.45 -0.80 -18.97
CA GLU A 34 -4.93 -1.28 -20.25
C GLU A 34 -3.41 -1.07 -20.33
N ALA A 35 -2.90 0.11 -19.98
CA ALA A 35 -1.46 0.39 -19.92
C ALA A 35 -0.76 -0.53 -18.89
N TYR A 36 -1.39 -0.77 -17.75
CA TYR A 36 -0.86 -1.66 -16.71
C TYR A 36 -0.72 -3.12 -17.18
N LEU A 37 -1.71 -3.63 -17.93
CA LEU A 37 -1.73 -5.03 -18.39
C LEU A 37 -1.05 -5.27 -19.74
N GLU A 38 -0.60 -4.20 -20.41
CA GLU A 38 0.10 -4.29 -21.69
C GLU A 38 1.33 -5.21 -21.59
N ASP A 39 1.52 -6.08 -22.59
CA ASP A 39 2.73 -6.91 -22.70
C ASP A 39 3.88 -6.12 -23.34
N SER A 40 4.21 -4.99 -22.71
CA SER A 40 5.27 -4.07 -23.12
C SER A 40 6.24 -3.85 -21.97
N PRO A 41 7.44 -3.28 -22.23
CA PRO A 41 8.31 -2.79 -21.16
C PRO A 41 7.61 -1.80 -20.24
N HIS A 42 6.73 -0.95 -20.78
CA HIS A 42 5.96 0.02 -19.99
C HIS A 42 5.01 -0.68 -19.02
N GLY A 43 4.15 -1.58 -19.51
CA GLY A 43 3.26 -2.36 -18.66
C GLY A 43 4.03 -3.16 -17.61
N ARG A 44 5.17 -3.78 -17.97
CA ARG A 44 6.03 -4.51 -17.02
C ARG A 44 6.53 -3.62 -15.87
N VAL A 45 6.93 -2.39 -16.15
CA VAL A 45 7.35 -1.40 -15.15
C VAL A 45 6.18 -1.05 -14.23
N LEU A 46 5.00 -0.78 -14.78
CA LEU A 46 3.80 -0.46 -13.99
C LEU A 46 3.43 -1.62 -13.04
N ARG A 47 3.47 -2.86 -13.53
CA ARG A 47 3.20 -4.04 -12.70
C ARG A 47 4.24 -4.25 -11.61
N ASN A 48 5.52 -3.99 -11.91
CA ASN A 48 6.57 -4.02 -10.90
C ASN A 48 6.35 -2.95 -9.82
N ASN A 49 5.97 -1.74 -10.22
CA ASN A 49 5.65 -0.67 -9.29
C ASN A 49 4.45 -1.04 -8.40
N GLY A 50 3.37 -1.54 -9.00
CA GLY A 50 2.18 -1.96 -8.27
C GLY A 50 2.47 -3.02 -7.21
N ARG A 51 3.27 -4.05 -7.54
CA ARG A 51 3.73 -5.05 -6.56
C ARG A 51 4.58 -4.42 -5.46
N HIS A 52 5.51 -3.54 -5.83
CA HIS A 52 6.37 -2.87 -4.87
C HIS A 52 5.56 -2.08 -3.84
N ILE A 53 4.58 -1.29 -4.29
CA ILE A 53 3.68 -0.51 -3.44
C ILE A 53 2.98 -1.41 -2.42
N LEU A 54 2.37 -2.52 -2.85
CA LEU A 54 1.66 -3.42 -1.93
C LEU A 54 2.61 -4.06 -0.88
N ILE A 55 3.84 -4.40 -1.27
CA ILE A 55 4.86 -4.91 -0.32
C ILE A 55 5.23 -3.83 0.70
N GLN A 56 5.46 -2.60 0.25
CA GLN A 56 5.87 -1.52 1.14
C GLN A 56 4.74 -1.14 2.11
N VAL A 57 3.51 -1.00 1.62
CA VAL A 57 2.35 -0.72 2.48
C VAL A 57 2.20 -1.80 3.55
N ALA A 58 2.24 -3.09 3.17
CA ALA A 58 2.18 -4.19 4.13
C ALA A 58 3.33 -4.11 5.16
N THR A 59 4.56 -3.83 4.70
CA THR A 59 5.75 -3.71 5.55
C THR A 59 5.64 -2.56 6.55
N VAL A 60 5.12 -1.40 6.13
CA VAL A 60 4.95 -0.24 7.01
C VAL A 60 3.83 -0.49 8.03
N VAL A 61 2.72 -1.09 7.61
CA VAL A 61 1.60 -1.46 8.48
C VAL A 61 2.01 -2.49 9.54
N GLU A 62 2.80 -3.50 9.17
CA GLU A 62 3.35 -4.46 10.14
C GLU A 62 4.17 -3.77 11.24
N LYS A 63 4.85 -2.67 10.90
CA LYS A 63 5.69 -1.90 11.82
C LYS A 63 4.93 -0.85 12.64
N LEU A 64 3.65 -0.60 12.39
CA LEU A 64 2.85 0.31 13.21
C LEU A 64 2.61 -0.32 14.60
N PRO A 65 2.72 0.45 15.70
CA PRO A 65 2.42 -0.04 17.03
C PRO A 65 0.97 -0.50 17.17
N GLU A 66 0.71 -1.53 17.99
CA GLU A 66 -0.65 -1.99 18.27
C GLU A 66 -1.51 -0.92 18.96
N THR A 67 -0.89 -0.04 19.77
CA THR A 67 -1.59 1.09 20.37
C THR A 67 -2.20 2.00 19.29
N PHE A 68 -1.44 2.33 18.24
CA PHE A 68 -1.96 3.11 17.11
C PHE A 68 -3.04 2.35 16.34
N LYS A 69 -2.81 1.07 16.02
CA LYS A 69 -3.78 0.25 15.28
C LYS A 69 -5.13 0.13 16.01
N SER A 70 -5.11 0.09 17.35
CA SER A 70 -6.33 0.01 18.18
C SER A 70 -7.21 1.26 18.11
N GLU A 71 -6.67 2.40 17.68
CA GLU A 71 -7.43 3.64 17.47
C GLU A 71 -8.29 3.60 16.18
N PHE A 72 -7.98 2.67 15.26
CA PHE A 72 -8.72 2.49 14.00
C PHE A 72 -9.25 1.06 13.87
N PRO A 73 -10.23 0.64 14.70
CA PRO A 73 -10.76 -0.72 14.69
C PRO A 73 -11.52 -1.08 13.40
N GLY A 74 -11.89 -0.10 12.58
CA GLY A 74 -12.49 -0.31 11.26
C GLY A 74 -11.51 -0.73 10.17
N VAL A 75 -10.19 -0.66 10.42
CA VAL A 75 -9.16 -1.07 9.46
C VAL A 75 -8.81 -2.53 9.66
N ASP A 76 -8.95 -3.34 8.61
CA ASP A 76 -8.48 -4.73 8.61
C ASP A 76 -6.95 -4.79 8.44
N TRP A 77 -6.24 -4.53 9.53
CA TRP A 77 -4.78 -4.53 9.58
C TRP A 77 -4.16 -5.87 9.15
N VAL A 78 -4.85 -6.98 9.44
CA VAL A 78 -4.39 -8.32 9.09
C VAL A 78 -4.48 -8.54 7.58
N ALA A 79 -5.58 -8.13 6.94
CA ALA A 79 -5.71 -8.21 5.49
C ALA A 79 -4.67 -7.35 4.78
N ILE A 80 -4.41 -6.13 5.28
CA ILE A 80 -3.38 -5.23 4.71
C ILE A 80 -1.99 -5.86 4.82
N GLY A 81 -1.61 -6.39 5.99
CA GLY A 81 -0.32 -7.08 6.15
C GLY A 81 -0.17 -8.31 5.24
N ARG A 82 -1.28 -8.98 4.92
CA ARG A 82 -1.30 -10.14 4.02
C ARG A 82 -1.25 -9.79 2.53
N MET A 83 -1.31 -8.52 2.12
CA MET A 83 -1.27 -8.14 0.69
C MET A 83 0.00 -8.63 -0.02
N ARG A 84 1.12 -8.76 0.68
CA ARG A 84 2.36 -9.34 0.14
C ARG A 84 2.17 -10.78 -0.37
N ASN A 85 1.21 -11.52 0.18
CA ASN A 85 0.93 -12.90 -0.22
C ASN A 85 0.30 -12.96 -1.61
N LEU A 86 -0.39 -11.90 -2.06
CA LEU A 86 -0.86 -11.79 -3.45
C LEU A 86 0.33 -11.92 -4.42
N ILE A 87 1.49 -11.39 -4.04
CA ILE A 87 2.69 -11.34 -4.88
C ILE A 87 3.50 -12.62 -4.80
N ALA A 88 3.43 -13.33 -3.68
CA ALA A 88 4.20 -14.55 -3.43
C ALA A 88 3.79 -15.73 -4.34
N HIS A 89 2.59 -15.69 -4.94
CA HIS A 89 2.06 -16.73 -5.82
C HIS A 89 2.14 -16.28 -7.30
N HIS A 90 3.15 -16.75 -8.05
CA HIS A 90 3.42 -16.67 -9.51
C HIS A 90 2.92 -15.48 -10.38
N TYR A 91 3.74 -15.12 -11.40
CA TYR A 91 3.54 -14.03 -12.37
C TYR A 91 2.51 -14.35 -13.46
N ASP A 92 1.25 -14.61 -13.11
CA ASP A 92 0.18 -14.71 -14.10
C ASP A 92 -0.65 -13.41 -14.19
N LYS A 93 -1.36 -13.25 -15.31
CA LYS A 93 -2.20 -12.05 -15.58
C LYS A 93 -3.38 -11.92 -14.61
N VAL A 94 -3.79 -13.00 -13.94
CA VAL A 94 -4.86 -12.98 -12.94
C VAL A 94 -4.37 -12.26 -11.69
N ASN A 95 -3.14 -12.56 -11.26
CA ASN A 95 -2.47 -11.87 -10.17
C ASN A 95 -2.31 -10.37 -10.45
N ASP A 96 -1.92 -10.00 -11.66
CA ASP A 96 -1.72 -8.60 -12.04
C ASP A 96 -3.02 -7.76 -11.93
N ARG A 97 -4.17 -8.32 -12.32
CA ARG A 97 -5.49 -7.65 -12.13
C ARG A 97 -5.87 -7.50 -10.66
N LEU A 98 -5.54 -8.49 -9.82
CA LEU A 98 -5.77 -8.41 -8.37
C LEU A 98 -4.90 -7.33 -7.72
N VAL A 99 -3.64 -7.24 -8.11
CA VAL A 99 -2.74 -6.17 -7.64
C VAL A 99 -3.30 -4.80 -8.03
N TYR A 100 -3.67 -4.61 -9.31
CA TYR A 100 -4.25 -3.34 -9.77
C TYR A 100 -5.52 -2.97 -8.99
N SER A 101 -6.41 -3.95 -8.76
CA SER A 101 -7.63 -3.74 -7.96
C SER A 101 -7.32 -3.28 -6.54
N ALA A 102 -6.32 -3.88 -5.88
CA ALA A 102 -5.89 -3.47 -4.54
C ALA A 102 -5.33 -2.02 -4.53
N LEU A 103 -4.55 -1.64 -5.54
CA LEU A 103 -4.08 -0.25 -5.70
C LEU A 103 -5.24 0.74 -5.89
N ALA A 104 -6.26 0.35 -6.65
CA ALA A 104 -7.40 1.22 -6.97
C ALA A 104 -8.44 1.34 -5.85
N THR A 105 -8.45 0.42 -4.88
CA THR A 105 -9.49 0.35 -3.84
C THR A 105 -8.90 0.38 -2.44
N ARG A 106 -8.16 -0.66 -2.05
CA ARG A 106 -7.66 -0.87 -0.69
C ARG A 106 -6.68 0.20 -0.24
N ILE A 107 -5.79 0.65 -1.12
CA ILE A 107 -4.80 1.68 -0.77
C ILE A 107 -5.47 3.06 -0.55
N PRO A 108 -6.35 3.54 -1.46
CA PRO A 108 -7.16 4.73 -1.20
C PRO A 108 -8.03 4.64 0.06
N GLU A 109 -8.68 3.51 0.32
CA GLU A 109 -9.50 3.30 1.53
C GLU A 109 -8.67 3.43 2.81
N LEU A 110 -7.47 2.82 2.84
CA LEU A 110 -6.54 2.95 3.96
C LEU A 110 -6.11 4.41 4.16
N SER A 111 -5.72 5.07 3.07
CA SER A 111 -5.29 6.47 3.07
C SER A 111 -6.38 7.40 3.61
N ALA A 112 -7.61 7.24 3.13
CA ALA A 112 -8.76 8.02 3.58
C ALA A 112 -9.08 7.77 5.07
N THR A 113 -9.04 6.52 5.51
CA THR A 113 -9.34 6.15 6.91
C THR A 113 -8.30 6.72 7.88
N LEU A 114 -7.03 6.74 7.49
CA LEU A 114 -5.94 7.29 8.30
C LEU A 114 -5.76 8.81 8.12
N GLY A 115 -6.57 9.45 7.27
CA GLY A 115 -6.49 10.88 7.01
C GLY A 115 -5.18 11.33 6.36
N LEU A 116 -4.53 10.44 5.58
CA LEU A 116 -3.27 10.75 4.91
C LEU A 116 -3.53 11.75 3.77
N ARG A 117 -2.64 12.74 3.63
CA ARG A 117 -2.70 13.74 2.55
C ARG A 117 -1.32 13.84 1.89
N HIS A 118 -1.34 14.01 0.57
CA HIS A 118 -0.19 14.37 -0.27
C HIS A 118 -0.24 15.83 -0.63
#